data_AF-A0A1F2X7M3-F1
#
_entry.id   AF-A0A1F2X7M3-F1
#
_cell.length_a   1.000
_cell.length_b   1.000
_cell.length_c   1.000
_cell.angle_alpha   90.00
_cell.angle_beta   90.00
_cell.angle_gamma   90.00
#
_symmetry.space_group_name_H-M   'P 1'
#
loop_
_entity.id
_entity.type
_entity.pdbx_description
1 polymer ?
#
loop_
_entity_poly.entity_id
_entity_poly.type
_entity_poly.pdbx_seq_one_letter_code
_entity_poly.pdbx_strand_id
1 'polypeptide(L)'
;MSEAVFLDRDGVINAAIYNPAEGKLDSPYTLEDFRLLPGVAQAIRRINGLGLLATVVSNQPGVAKGKCDLAFLHAVDHRLHWELARRGAYLDAIYYCLHHPQGQVESLRLACDCRKPQPGLLLRAARELTIDLARSYMVGDSPADVAAGLAAGCRTILLSDADDPPVNGRRPHFVAADLPAAVQVIAEGRR
;
A
#
# COMPACT_ATOMS: atom_id res chain seq x y z
N MET A 1 -21.32 -6.20 3.62
CA MET A 1 -20.01 -5.52 3.75
C MET A 1 -19.09 -6.13 2.71
N SER A 2 -18.33 -5.29 2.02
CA SER A 2 -17.36 -5.72 1.00
C SER A 2 -16.10 -6.27 1.66
N GLU A 3 -15.35 -7.08 0.96
CA GLU A 3 -14.01 -7.50 1.39
C GLU A 3 -12.98 -6.78 0.54
N ALA A 4 -11.82 -6.45 1.11
CA ALA A 4 -10.79 -5.71 0.42
C ALA A 4 -9.41 -6.39 0.51
N VAL A 5 -8.59 -6.07 -0.48
CA VAL A 5 -7.14 -6.22 -0.42
C VAL A 5 -6.58 -4.81 -0.38
N PHE A 6 -6.14 -4.40 0.80
CA PHE A 6 -5.39 -3.18 1.00
C PHE A 6 -3.95 -3.40 0.53
N LEU A 7 -3.44 -2.49 -0.29
CA LEU A 7 -2.12 -2.57 -0.90
C LEU A 7 -1.30 -1.34 -0.48
N ASP A 8 -0.05 -1.53 -0.05
CA ASP A 8 0.90 -0.42 -0.18
C ASP A 8 1.18 -0.13 -1.66
N ARG A 9 1.79 1.02 -1.93
CA ARG A 9 2.08 1.48 -3.29
C ARG A 9 3.54 1.22 -3.66
N ASP A 10 4.46 1.89 -2.97
CA ASP A 10 5.89 1.79 -3.24
C ASP A 10 6.42 0.47 -2.68
N GLY A 11 7.16 -0.30 -3.48
CA GLY A 11 7.64 -1.65 -3.13
C GLY A 11 6.62 -2.78 -3.36
N VAL A 12 5.34 -2.46 -3.55
CA VAL A 12 4.25 -3.45 -3.74
C VAL A 12 3.60 -3.35 -5.13
N ILE A 13 3.19 -2.14 -5.52
CA ILE A 13 2.57 -1.84 -6.83
C ILE A 13 3.61 -1.30 -7.80
N ASN A 14 4.41 -0.32 -7.35
CA ASN A 14 5.50 0.26 -8.13
C ASN A 14 6.85 0.02 -7.46
N ALA A 15 7.91 0.05 -8.25
CA ALA A 15 9.26 -0.02 -7.71
C ALA A 15 9.53 1.16 -6.76
N ALA A 16 10.11 0.88 -5.61
CA ALA A 16 10.71 1.89 -4.76
C ALA A 16 12.07 2.31 -5.36
N ILE A 17 12.45 3.58 -5.19
CA ILE A 17 13.66 4.15 -5.77
C ILE A 17 14.69 4.36 -4.67
N TYR A 18 15.95 4.00 -4.91
CA TYR A 18 17.02 4.26 -3.96
C TYR A 18 17.34 5.76 -3.91
N ASN A 19 17.17 6.36 -2.73
CA ASN A 19 17.53 7.74 -2.45
C ASN A 19 18.93 7.78 -1.81
N PRO A 20 19.99 8.16 -2.58
CA PRO A 20 21.35 8.16 -2.06
C PRO A 20 21.58 9.20 -0.94
N ALA A 21 20.79 10.29 -0.92
CA ALA A 21 20.93 11.31 0.11
C ALA A 21 20.43 10.82 1.49
N GLU A 22 19.48 9.90 1.52
CA GLU A 22 18.96 9.30 2.76
C GLU A 22 19.45 7.85 2.98
N GLY A 23 20.22 7.30 2.03
CA GLY A 23 20.78 5.95 2.09
C GLY A 23 19.74 4.83 2.12
N LYS A 24 18.54 5.05 1.59
CA LYS A 24 17.40 4.10 1.70
C LYS A 24 16.47 4.16 0.50
N LEU A 25 15.60 3.16 0.38
CA LEU A 25 14.50 3.16 -0.59
C LEU A 25 13.44 4.21 -0.22
N ASP A 26 12.85 4.80 -1.25
CA ASP A 26 11.93 5.93 -1.17
C ASP A 26 10.90 5.88 -2.30
N SER A 27 9.88 6.73 -2.23
CA SER A 27 8.88 6.87 -3.30
C SER A 27 9.50 7.53 -4.54
N PRO A 28 8.99 7.26 -5.76
CA PRO A 28 9.34 8.02 -6.96
C PRO A 28 9.08 9.51 -6.79
N TYR A 29 10.02 10.36 -7.23
CA TYR A 29 9.89 11.83 -7.20
C TYR A 29 9.74 12.45 -8.60
N THR A 30 9.89 11.63 -9.64
CA THR A 30 9.58 12.00 -11.03
C THR A 30 8.62 10.96 -11.61
N LEU A 31 7.88 11.33 -12.66
CA LEU A 31 7.00 10.37 -13.35
C LEU A 31 7.81 9.35 -14.15
N GLU A 32 9.01 9.73 -14.56
CA GLU A 32 9.97 8.88 -15.23
C GLU A 32 10.45 7.74 -14.35
N ASP A 33 10.53 7.95 -13.03
CA ASP A 33 10.90 6.92 -12.06
C ASP A 33 9.74 5.93 -11.77
N PHE A 34 8.50 6.32 -12.05
CA PHE A 34 7.35 5.48 -11.77
C PHE A 34 7.28 4.27 -12.71
N ARG A 35 7.44 3.06 -12.18
CA ARG A 35 7.32 1.79 -12.91
C ARG A 35 6.53 0.78 -12.09
N LEU A 36 5.50 0.18 -12.69
CA LEU A 36 4.82 -0.96 -12.09
C LEU A 36 5.79 -2.13 -11.93
N LEU A 37 5.70 -2.83 -10.80
CA LEU A 37 6.44 -4.08 -10.62
C LEU A 37 5.88 -5.18 -11.54
N PRO A 38 6.69 -6.19 -11.91
CA PRO A 38 6.25 -7.31 -12.72
C PRO A 38 5.00 -7.99 -12.16
N GLY A 39 4.05 -8.34 -13.03
CA GLY A 39 2.84 -9.08 -12.65
C GLY A 39 1.78 -8.28 -11.87
N VAL A 40 2.07 -7.08 -11.36
CA VAL A 40 1.15 -6.29 -10.51
C VAL A 40 -0.20 -6.06 -11.15
N ALA A 41 -0.25 -5.66 -12.42
CA ALA A 41 -1.52 -5.42 -13.10
C ALA A 41 -2.36 -6.71 -13.21
N GLN A 42 -1.71 -7.87 -13.44
CA GLN A 42 -2.40 -9.16 -13.49
C GLN A 42 -2.90 -9.58 -12.10
N ALA A 43 -2.10 -9.32 -11.07
CA ALA A 43 -2.47 -9.57 -9.67
C ALA A 43 -3.68 -8.71 -9.24
N ILE A 44 -3.68 -7.41 -9.54
CA ILE A 44 -4.81 -6.52 -9.28
C ILE A 44 -6.04 -6.96 -10.08
N ARG A 45 -5.90 -7.30 -11.37
CA ARG A 45 -7.02 -7.86 -12.16
C ARG A 45 -7.60 -9.12 -11.52
N ARG A 46 -6.74 -9.96 -10.93
CA ARG A 46 -7.19 -11.17 -10.22
C ARG A 46 -7.91 -10.81 -8.91
N ILE A 47 -7.47 -9.79 -8.16
CA ILE A 47 -8.22 -9.25 -7.02
C ILE A 47 -9.62 -8.80 -7.49
N ASN A 48 -9.70 -8.00 -8.57
CA ASN A 48 -10.97 -7.57 -9.15
C ASN A 48 -11.87 -8.76 -9.52
N GLY A 49 -11.31 -9.81 -10.14
CA GLY A 49 -12.02 -11.03 -10.53
C GLY A 49 -12.49 -11.91 -9.37
N LEU A 50 -11.93 -11.73 -8.16
CA LEU A 50 -12.39 -12.39 -6.94
C LEU A 50 -13.55 -11.63 -6.25
N GLY A 51 -13.98 -10.49 -6.80
CA GLY A 51 -14.99 -9.63 -6.20
C GLY A 51 -14.49 -8.87 -4.95
N LEU A 52 -13.17 -8.73 -4.82
CA LEU A 52 -12.52 -7.99 -3.73
C LEU A 52 -12.21 -6.56 -4.17
N LEU A 53 -12.35 -5.61 -3.26
CA LEU A 53 -11.92 -4.23 -3.51
C LEU A 53 -10.39 -4.13 -3.47
N ALA A 54 -9.77 -3.69 -4.55
CA ALA A 54 -8.34 -3.38 -4.61
C ALA A 54 -8.13 -1.93 -4.17
N THR A 55 -7.67 -1.71 -2.93
CA THR A 55 -7.58 -0.36 -2.34
C THR A 55 -6.15 -0.03 -1.93
N VAL A 56 -5.62 1.11 -2.37
CA VAL A 56 -4.28 1.56 -1.96
C VAL A 56 -4.35 2.29 -0.62
N VAL A 57 -3.45 1.95 0.31
CA VAL A 57 -3.21 2.69 1.57
C VAL A 57 -1.72 2.93 1.73
N SER A 58 -1.26 4.16 1.44
CA SER A 58 0.18 4.43 1.36
C SER A 58 0.62 5.66 2.16
N ASN A 59 1.82 5.55 2.73
CA ASN A 59 2.49 6.66 3.40
C ASN A 59 3.24 7.49 2.35
N GLN A 60 2.86 8.75 2.14
CA GLN A 60 3.53 9.67 1.20
C GLN A 60 4.09 10.91 1.94
N PRO A 61 5.07 10.73 2.85
CA PRO A 61 5.66 11.84 3.61
C PRO A 61 6.46 12.81 2.74
N GLY A 62 6.72 12.49 1.47
CA GLY A 62 7.40 13.37 0.52
C GLY A 62 6.76 14.76 0.49
N VAL A 63 5.43 14.84 0.61
CA VAL A 63 4.69 16.10 0.67
C VAL A 63 5.01 16.88 1.94
N ALA A 64 4.89 16.26 3.13
CA ALA A 64 5.29 16.92 4.38
C ALA A 64 6.77 17.34 4.37
N LYS A 65 7.64 16.55 3.73
CA LYS A 65 9.09 16.81 3.65
C LYS A 65 9.49 17.82 2.57
N GLY A 66 8.55 18.33 1.77
CA GLY A 66 8.83 19.27 0.68
C GLY A 66 9.55 18.67 -0.53
N LYS A 67 9.53 17.34 -0.69
CA LYS A 67 10.17 16.62 -1.80
C LYS A 67 9.28 16.53 -3.04
N CYS A 68 7.98 16.55 -2.85
CA CYS A 68 6.96 16.58 -3.90
C CYS A 68 5.72 17.31 -3.38
N ASP A 69 4.75 17.56 -4.24
CA ASP A 69 3.48 18.19 -3.89
C ASP A 69 2.28 17.29 -4.24
N LEU A 70 1.07 17.80 -3.96
CA LEU A 70 -0.18 17.10 -4.30
C LEU A 70 -0.39 16.94 -5.80
N ALA A 71 0.06 17.91 -6.61
CA ALA A 71 -0.08 17.85 -8.05
C ALA A 71 0.73 16.69 -8.63
N PHE A 72 1.94 16.46 -8.11
CA PHE A 72 2.76 15.31 -8.44
C PHE A 72 2.08 14.00 -8.04
N LEU A 73 1.52 13.89 -6.84
CA LEU A 73 0.77 12.69 -6.43
C LEU A 73 -0.42 12.40 -7.35
N HIS A 74 -1.18 13.42 -7.74
CA HIS A 74 -2.27 13.24 -8.71
C HIS A 74 -1.77 12.76 -10.08
N ALA A 75 -0.62 13.27 -10.54
CA ALA A 75 -0.02 12.82 -11.78
C ALA A 75 0.43 11.35 -11.70
N VAL A 76 0.97 10.92 -10.55
CA VAL A 76 1.28 9.51 -10.27
C VAL A 76 0.00 8.67 -10.25
N ASP A 77 -1.07 9.13 -9.62
CA ASP A 77 -2.36 8.43 -9.59
C ASP A 77 -2.94 8.26 -11.00
N HIS A 78 -2.87 9.30 -11.84
CA HIS A 78 -3.28 9.22 -13.24
C HIS A 78 -2.45 8.20 -14.02
N ARG A 79 -1.13 8.21 -13.82
CA ARG A 79 -0.22 7.26 -14.46
C ARG A 79 -0.52 5.83 -14.03
N LEU A 80 -0.73 5.60 -12.73
CA LEU A 80 -1.07 4.31 -12.15
C LEU A 80 -2.38 3.78 -12.73
N HIS A 81 -3.46 4.56 -12.69
CA HIS A 81 -4.74 4.15 -13.26
C HIS A 81 -4.64 3.84 -14.76
N TRP A 82 -3.91 4.65 -15.52
CA TRP A 82 -3.74 4.42 -16.96
C TRP A 82 -2.99 3.11 -17.25
N GLU A 83 -1.90 2.83 -16.53
CA GLU A 83 -1.13 1.59 -16.70
C GLU A 83 -1.97 0.35 -16.32
N LEU A 84 -2.78 0.43 -15.25
CA LEU A 84 -3.66 -0.66 -14.85
C LEU A 84 -4.80 -0.87 -15.85
N ALA A 85 -5.48 0.20 -16.28
CA ALA A 85 -6.61 0.13 -17.18
C ALA A 85 -6.25 -0.49 -18.53
N ARG A 86 -5.07 -0.16 -19.08
CA ARG A 86 -4.55 -0.78 -20.31
C ARG A 86 -4.36 -2.29 -20.22
N ARG A 87 -4.33 -2.85 -19.02
CA ARG A 87 -4.17 -4.29 -18.74
C ARG A 87 -5.44 -4.91 -18.12
N GLY A 88 -6.56 -4.19 -18.16
CA GLY A 88 -7.85 -4.64 -17.66
C GLY A 88 -7.93 -4.75 -16.14
N ALA A 89 -7.10 -4.00 -15.41
CA ALA A 89 -7.08 -3.93 -13.96
C ALA A 89 -7.54 -2.56 -13.47
N TYR A 90 -8.09 -2.48 -12.26
CA TYR A 90 -8.48 -1.21 -11.65
C TYR A 90 -8.31 -1.23 -10.13
N LEU A 91 -8.17 -0.04 -9.55
CA LEU A 91 -8.21 0.21 -8.11
C LEU A 91 -9.56 0.83 -7.77
N ASP A 92 -10.15 0.38 -6.68
CA ASP A 92 -11.44 0.89 -6.18
C ASP A 92 -11.27 2.21 -5.43
N ALA A 93 -10.12 2.39 -4.76
CA ALA A 93 -9.78 3.63 -4.07
C ALA A 93 -8.29 3.74 -3.77
N ILE A 94 -7.84 4.97 -3.51
CA ILE A 94 -6.47 5.31 -3.09
C ILE A 94 -6.54 6.25 -1.89
N TYR A 95 -5.83 5.90 -0.82
CA TYR A 95 -5.73 6.70 0.39
C TYR A 95 -4.27 6.97 0.74
N TYR A 96 -3.95 8.23 1.00
CA TYR A 96 -2.60 8.65 1.37
C TYR A 96 -2.54 9.27 2.77
N CYS A 97 -1.48 8.94 3.50
CA CYS A 97 -1.03 9.74 4.63
C CYS A 97 0.09 10.66 4.16
N LEU A 98 -0.14 11.97 4.23
CA LEU A 98 0.84 12.98 3.82
C LEU A 98 1.72 13.47 4.97
N HIS A 99 1.34 13.17 6.22
CA HIS A 99 1.96 13.73 7.42
C HIS A 99 3.32 13.13 7.76
N HIS A 100 4.14 13.94 8.43
CA HIS A 100 5.39 13.49 9.04
C HIS A 100 5.70 14.37 10.27
N PRO A 101 6.06 13.81 11.45
CA PRO A 101 6.29 14.60 12.67
C PRO A 101 7.44 15.61 12.54
N GLN A 102 8.37 15.35 11.63
CA GLN A 102 9.49 16.23 11.27
C GLN A 102 9.35 16.80 9.85
N GLY A 103 8.13 16.97 9.34
CA GLY A 103 7.87 17.61 8.05
C GLY A 103 8.37 19.05 8.00
N GLN A 104 8.69 19.54 6.80
CA GLN A 104 8.99 20.95 6.54
C GLN A 104 7.72 21.78 6.34
N VAL A 105 6.68 21.18 5.76
CA VAL A 105 5.37 21.83 5.57
C VAL A 105 4.62 21.84 6.90
N GLU A 106 4.42 23.03 7.47
CA GLU A 106 3.88 23.21 8.82
C GLU A 106 2.53 22.52 9.04
N SER A 107 1.60 22.66 8.10
CA SER A 107 0.27 22.03 8.17
C SER A 107 0.30 20.49 8.13
N LEU A 108 1.41 19.90 7.70
CA LEU A 108 1.60 18.44 7.62
C LEU A 108 2.63 17.92 8.64
N ARG A 109 3.16 18.80 9.51
CA ARG A 109 4.14 18.47 10.54
C ARG A 109 3.46 18.06 11.85
N LEU A 110 2.96 16.83 11.89
CA LEU A 110 2.30 16.28 13.08
C LEU A 110 2.41 14.75 13.16
N ALA A 111 2.23 14.24 14.38
CA ALA A 111 1.81 12.85 14.57
C ALA A 111 0.34 12.72 14.16
N CYS A 112 -0.03 11.60 13.56
CA CYS A 112 -1.39 11.36 13.08
C CYS A 112 -1.74 9.87 13.15
N ASP A 113 -3.02 9.58 13.09
CA ASP A 113 -3.53 8.20 13.15
C ASP A 113 -3.53 7.51 11.78
N CYS A 114 -3.25 8.24 10.69
CA CYS A 114 -3.24 7.68 9.34
C CYS A 114 -1.87 7.17 8.88
N ARG A 115 -0.77 7.65 9.47
CA ARG A 115 0.58 7.20 9.08
C ARG A 115 0.82 5.78 9.60
N LYS A 116 0.96 4.80 8.70
CA LYS A 116 1.35 3.43 9.08
C LYS A 116 2.64 3.49 9.92
N PRO A 117 2.70 2.86 11.11
CA PRO A 117 1.93 1.70 11.55
C PRO A 117 0.53 1.97 12.15
N GLN A 118 0.06 3.21 12.20
CA GLN A 118 -1.30 3.48 12.65
C GLN A 118 -2.35 3.00 11.62
N PRO A 119 -3.50 2.46 12.06
CA PRO A 119 -4.48 1.83 11.16
C PRO A 119 -5.44 2.82 10.48
N GLY A 120 -5.29 4.13 10.69
CA GLY A 120 -6.33 5.11 10.36
C GLY A 120 -6.72 5.17 8.89
N LEU A 121 -5.80 4.91 7.94
CA LEU A 121 -6.17 4.82 6.52
C LEU A 121 -7.06 3.60 6.23
N LEU A 122 -6.76 2.45 6.82
CA LEU A 122 -7.56 1.23 6.65
C LEU A 122 -8.95 1.41 7.29
N LEU A 123 -9.00 1.98 8.50
CA LEU A 123 -10.27 2.28 9.19
C LEU A 123 -11.11 3.32 8.45
N ARG A 124 -10.47 4.32 7.84
CA ARG A 124 -11.14 5.30 6.98
C ARG A 124 -11.73 4.62 5.75
N ALA A 125 -10.92 3.87 5.01
CA ALA A 125 -11.37 3.14 3.83
C ALA A 125 -12.51 2.17 4.16
N ALA A 126 -12.45 1.48 5.30
CA ALA A 126 -13.49 0.56 5.71
C ALA A 126 -14.83 1.24 6.02
N ARG A 127 -14.82 2.43 6.60
CA ARG A 127 -16.05 3.22 6.80
C ARG A 127 -16.61 3.73 5.48
N GLU A 128 -15.77 4.31 4.62
CA GLU A 128 -16.20 4.93 3.35
C GLU A 128 -16.69 3.88 2.33
N LEU A 129 -16.06 2.70 2.29
CA LEU A 129 -16.36 1.63 1.32
C LEU A 129 -17.16 0.46 1.93
N THR A 130 -17.57 0.58 3.21
CA THR A 130 -18.33 -0.47 3.93
C THR A 130 -17.62 -1.84 3.92
N ILE A 131 -16.31 -1.83 4.23
CA ILE A 131 -15.44 -3.02 4.20
C ILE A 131 -15.49 -3.78 5.53
N ASP A 132 -15.56 -5.10 5.46
CA ASP A 132 -15.32 -6.01 6.57
C ASP A 132 -13.81 -6.26 6.73
N LEU A 133 -13.19 -5.58 7.71
CA LEU A 133 -11.75 -5.67 7.97
C LEU A 133 -11.30 -7.09 8.34
N ALA A 134 -12.10 -7.84 9.10
CA ALA A 134 -11.73 -9.18 9.59
C ALA A 134 -11.62 -10.21 8.46
N ARG A 135 -12.30 -9.95 7.34
CA ARG A 135 -12.26 -10.75 6.10
C ARG A 135 -11.36 -10.15 5.02
N SER A 136 -10.69 -9.04 5.33
CA SER A 136 -9.83 -8.31 4.40
C SER A 136 -8.34 -8.56 4.67
N TYR A 137 -7.51 -8.17 3.69
CA TYR A 137 -6.07 -8.37 3.71
C TYR A 137 -5.34 -7.03 3.63
N MET A 138 -4.23 -6.89 4.33
CA MET A 138 -3.23 -5.83 4.12
C MET A 138 -1.95 -6.46 3.56
N VAL A 139 -1.56 -6.04 2.36
CA VAL A 139 -0.34 -6.47 1.68
C VAL A 139 0.64 -5.30 1.63
N GLY A 140 1.83 -5.51 2.17
CA GLY A 140 2.88 -4.49 2.27
C GLY A 140 4.27 -5.12 2.25
N ASP A 141 5.30 -4.32 1.99
CA ASP A 141 6.71 -4.74 2.00
C ASP A 141 7.43 -4.37 3.32
N SER A 142 6.74 -3.69 4.24
CA SER A 142 7.34 -3.18 5.46
C SER A 142 6.67 -3.68 6.75
N PRO A 143 7.42 -3.69 7.87
CA PRO A 143 6.85 -3.88 9.21
C PRO A 143 5.71 -2.91 9.54
N ALA A 144 5.75 -1.67 9.01
CA ALA A 144 4.70 -0.70 9.28
C ALA A 144 3.34 -1.13 8.69
N ASP A 145 3.35 -1.78 7.53
CA ASP A 145 2.14 -2.28 6.88
C ASP A 145 1.49 -3.41 7.66
N VAL A 146 2.31 -4.37 8.08
CA VAL A 146 1.87 -5.50 8.90
C VAL A 146 1.28 -4.97 10.21
N ALA A 147 1.97 -4.05 10.89
CA ALA A 147 1.47 -3.46 12.12
C ALA A 147 0.13 -2.74 11.94
N ALA A 148 -0.02 -1.94 10.87
CA ALA A 148 -1.27 -1.24 10.56
C ALA A 148 -2.41 -2.22 10.24
N GLY A 149 -2.15 -3.26 9.46
CA GLY A 149 -3.13 -4.30 9.13
C GLY A 149 -3.59 -5.06 10.37
N LEU A 150 -2.65 -5.49 11.23
CA LEU A 150 -2.98 -6.17 12.49
C LEU A 150 -3.79 -5.26 13.44
N ALA A 151 -3.42 -3.98 13.55
CA ALA A 151 -4.14 -3.01 14.38
C ALA A 151 -5.55 -2.72 13.86
N ALA A 152 -5.76 -2.78 12.54
CA ALA A 152 -7.09 -2.65 11.92
C ALA A 152 -7.94 -3.93 12.02
N GLY A 153 -7.34 -5.08 12.38
CA GLY A 153 -8.00 -6.39 12.41
C GLY A 153 -8.00 -7.13 11.07
N CYS A 154 -7.19 -6.71 10.10
CA CYS A 154 -7.00 -7.42 8.84
C CYS A 154 -6.07 -8.63 8.98
N ARG A 155 -6.21 -9.58 8.05
CA ARG A 155 -5.13 -10.53 7.75
C ARG A 155 -3.98 -9.78 7.08
N THR A 156 -2.74 -10.20 7.30
CA THR A 156 -1.56 -9.47 6.82
C THR A 156 -0.66 -10.37 6.00
N ILE A 157 -0.17 -9.84 4.88
CA ILE A 157 0.79 -10.50 4.00
C ILE A 157 2.00 -9.57 3.85
N LEU A 158 3.17 -10.03 4.30
CA LEU A 158 4.42 -9.32 4.10
C LEU A 158 5.05 -9.78 2.78
N LEU A 159 5.43 -8.83 1.92
CA LEU A 159 6.25 -9.09 0.75
C LEU A 159 7.72 -9.12 1.16
N SER A 160 8.36 -10.27 1.05
CA SER A 160 9.78 -10.43 1.40
C SER A 160 10.38 -11.67 0.74
N ASP A 161 11.66 -11.55 0.37
CA ASP A 161 12.50 -12.68 -0.07
C ASP A 161 13.12 -13.46 1.10
N ALA A 162 13.01 -12.96 2.33
CA ALA A 162 13.65 -13.52 3.52
C ALA A 162 12.64 -14.14 4.49
N ASP A 163 13.13 -15.06 5.33
CA ASP A 163 12.35 -15.68 6.40
C ASP A 163 11.96 -14.66 7.49
N ASP A 164 10.72 -14.18 7.37
CA ASP A 164 9.80 -13.68 8.39
C ASP A 164 10.40 -13.03 9.66
N PRO A 165 10.97 -11.81 9.57
CA PRO A 165 11.38 -11.06 10.74
C PRO A 165 10.14 -10.59 11.52
N PRO A 166 10.08 -10.79 12.86
CA PRO A 166 8.95 -10.36 13.67
C PRO A 166 8.77 -8.83 13.62
N VAL A 167 7.54 -8.39 13.37
CA VAL A 167 7.15 -6.98 13.35
C VAL A 167 6.58 -6.61 14.72
N ASN A 168 7.32 -5.86 15.54
CA ASN A 168 6.87 -5.48 16.89
C ASN A 168 6.41 -6.67 17.76
N GLY A 169 7.09 -7.82 17.63
CA GLY A 169 6.74 -9.05 18.36
C GLY A 169 5.54 -9.83 17.82
N ARG A 170 4.93 -9.40 16.70
CA ARG A 170 3.89 -10.15 15.99
C ARG A 170 4.36 -10.49 14.57
N ARG A 171 4.04 -11.69 14.11
CA ARG A 171 4.34 -12.13 12.74
C ARG A 171 3.18 -11.74 11.81
N PRO A 172 3.44 -11.45 10.53
CA PRO A 172 2.38 -11.42 9.54
C PRO A 172 1.68 -12.78 9.48
N HIS A 173 0.44 -12.80 8.98
CA HIS A 173 -0.28 -14.06 8.82
C HIS A 173 0.32 -14.91 7.70
N PHE A 174 0.87 -14.26 6.67
CA PHE A 174 1.51 -14.90 5.53
C PHE A 174 2.72 -14.08 5.07
N VAL A 175 3.64 -14.74 4.37
CA VAL A 175 4.74 -14.11 3.63
C VAL A 175 4.63 -14.55 2.17
N ALA A 176 4.90 -13.63 1.25
CA ALA A 176 4.94 -13.89 -0.17
C ALA A 176 6.12 -13.16 -0.81
N ALA A 177 6.67 -13.70 -1.90
CA ALA A 177 7.79 -13.04 -2.59
C ALA A 177 7.37 -11.72 -3.26
N ASP A 178 6.15 -11.67 -3.80
CA ASP A 178 5.63 -10.54 -4.55
C ASP A 178 4.10 -10.46 -4.48
N LEU A 179 3.53 -9.42 -5.10
CA LEU A 179 2.07 -9.23 -5.14
C LEU A 179 1.34 -10.39 -5.86
N PRO A 180 1.80 -10.89 -7.03
CA PRO A 180 1.23 -12.10 -7.63
C PRO A 180 1.13 -13.31 -6.67
N ALA A 181 2.20 -13.62 -5.93
CA ALA A 181 2.22 -14.69 -4.96
C ALA A 181 1.28 -14.40 -3.77
N ALA A 182 1.23 -13.17 -3.28
CA ALA A 182 0.29 -12.77 -2.23
C ALA A 182 -1.18 -12.96 -2.67
N VAL A 183 -1.51 -12.59 -3.91
CA VAL A 183 -2.86 -12.78 -4.46
C VAL A 183 -3.19 -14.26 -4.66
N GLN A 184 -2.19 -15.12 -4.94
CA GLN A 184 -2.39 -16.56 -4.94
C GLN A 184 -2.79 -17.09 -3.56
N VAL A 185 -2.08 -16.68 -2.49
CA VAL A 185 -2.42 -17.03 -1.10
C VAL A 185 -3.85 -16.60 -0.76
N ILE A 186 -4.24 -15.38 -1.14
CA ILE A 186 -5.61 -14.87 -0.94
C ILE A 186 -6.64 -15.74 -1.68
N ALA A 187 -6.37 -16.11 -2.94
CA ALA A 187 -7.30 -16.90 -3.74
C ALA A 187 -7.48 -18.33 -3.21
N GLU A 188 -6.42 -18.93 -2.66
CA GLU A 188 -6.45 -20.29 -2.11
C GLU A 188 -7.18 -20.34 -0.76
N GLY A 189 -7.00 -19.32 0.09
CA GLY A 189 -7.69 -19.23 1.39
C GLY A 189 -9.19 -18.93 1.32
N ARG A 190 -9.75 -18.76 0.11
CA ARG A 190 -11.18 -18.56 -0.15
C ARG A 190 -11.90 -19.82 -0.67
N ARG A 191 -11.18 -20.91 -0.93
CA ARG A 191 -11.75 -22.18 -1.38
C ARG A 191 -12.38 -22.98 -0.24
#